data_AF-A0A852SSG7-F1
#
_entry.id   AF-A0A852SSG7-F1
#
_cell.length_a   1.000
_cell.length_b   1.000
_cell.length_c   1.000
_cell.angle_alpha   90.00
_cell.angle_beta   90.00
_cell.angle_gamma   90.00
#
_symmetry.space_group_name_H-M   'P 1'
#
loop_
_entity.id
_entity.type
_entity.pdbx_description
1 polymer ?
#
loop_
_entity_poly.entity_id
_entity_poly.type
_entity_poly.pdbx_seq_one_letter_code
_entity_poly.pdbx_strand_id
1 'polypeptide(L)'
;MPTKGAVMAEAVQAIDPSVPPSGTGCVECEATGSWWLHLRRCAACGHVGCCDDSLNKHATAHYRQTGHPVMQSFEPGEDWFWDYSTEDYTDGPRLADPQSHPVSQTVPGPAERVPADWESLLG
;
A
#
# COMPACT_ATOMS: atom_id res chain seq x y z
N MET A 1 35.22 14.67 -30.32
CA MET A 1 34.50 15.30 -29.20
C MET A 1 33.31 14.40 -28.89
N PRO A 2 33.30 13.66 -27.78
CA PRO A 2 32.25 12.68 -27.51
C PRO A 2 30.95 13.38 -27.08
N THR A 3 29.87 12.70 -27.41
CA THR A 3 28.46 13.08 -27.44
C THR A 3 27.84 13.28 -26.06
N LYS A 4 26.88 14.20 -26.02
CA LYS A 4 25.97 14.50 -24.90
C LYS A 4 25.22 13.20 -24.51
N GLY A 5 25.58 12.61 -23.38
CA GLY A 5 24.85 11.49 -22.80
C GLY A 5 23.47 11.94 -22.33
N ALA A 6 22.43 11.39 -22.93
CA ALA A 6 21.08 11.50 -22.41
C ALA A 6 21.05 10.77 -21.07
N VAL A 7 20.65 11.49 -20.01
CA VAL A 7 20.23 10.87 -18.76
C VAL A 7 18.99 10.03 -19.07
N MET A 8 19.14 8.71 -19.08
CA MET A 8 17.99 7.80 -19.07
C MET A 8 17.39 7.91 -17.68
N ALA A 9 16.21 8.54 -17.60
CA ALA A 9 15.38 8.44 -16.41
C ALA A 9 15.16 6.94 -16.15
N GLU A 10 15.64 6.47 -15.00
CA GLU A 10 15.41 5.12 -14.54
C GLU A 10 13.88 4.93 -14.52
N ALA A 11 13.37 4.03 -15.37
CA ALA A 11 11.97 3.68 -15.36
C ALA A 11 11.68 3.13 -13.96
N VAL A 12 10.86 3.85 -13.18
CA VAL A 12 10.37 3.38 -11.90
C VAL A 12 9.73 2.02 -12.15
N GLN A 13 10.31 0.95 -11.61
CA GLN A 13 9.76 -0.38 -11.77
C GLN A 13 8.40 -0.40 -11.04
N ALA A 14 7.32 -0.59 -11.81
CA ALA A 14 5.97 -0.57 -11.24
C ALA A 14 5.72 -1.75 -10.27
N ILE A 15 6.38 -2.88 -10.49
CA ILE A 15 6.29 -4.09 -9.66
C ILE A 15 7.66 -4.76 -9.53
N ASP A 16 8.08 -5.05 -8.30
CA ASP A 16 9.20 -5.92 -7.93
C ASP A 16 8.68 -7.03 -7.00
N PRO A 17 8.48 -8.27 -7.49
CA PRO A 17 7.91 -9.36 -6.70
C PRO A 17 8.85 -9.89 -5.61
N SER A 18 10.12 -9.49 -5.59
CA SER A 18 11.11 -9.99 -4.62
C SER A 18 11.11 -9.24 -3.29
N VAL A 19 10.53 -8.04 -3.24
CA VAL A 19 10.58 -7.16 -2.06
C VAL A 19 9.49 -7.57 -1.07
N PRO A 20 9.82 -7.95 0.19
CA PRO A 20 8.82 -8.30 1.21
C PRO A 20 8.02 -7.08 1.67
N PRO A 21 6.85 -7.26 2.31
CA PRO A 21 6.12 -6.14 2.88
C PRO A 21 6.89 -5.49 4.04
N SER A 22 6.70 -4.19 4.24
CA SER A 22 7.34 -3.40 5.32
C SER A 22 6.85 -3.79 6.73
N GLY A 23 5.82 -4.63 6.82
CA GLY A 23 5.23 -5.11 8.06
C GLY A 23 3.85 -5.69 7.80
N THR A 24 3.09 -5.91 8.87
CA THR A 24 1.71 -6.42 8.82
C THR A 24 0.63 -5.34 8.89
N GLY A 25 1.02 -4.09 9.12
CA GLY A 25 0.13 -2.95 9.31
C GLY A 25 0.57 -1.73 8.51
N CYS A 26 -0.25 -0.68 8.50
CA CYS A 26 0.10 0.58 7.86
C CYS A 26 1.25 1.25 8.62
N VAL A 27 2.38 1.48 7.95
CA VAL A 27 3.64 1.98 8.56
C VAL A 27 3.39 3.26 9.38
N GLU A 28 2.65 4.20 8.83
CA GLU A 28 2.41 5.50 9.44
C GLU A 28 1.34 5.44 10.56
N CYS A 29 0.29 4.62 10.39
CA CYS A 29 -0.68 4.41 11.46
C CYS A 29 -0.05 3.69 12.66
N GLU A 30 0.89 2.77 12.42
CA GLU A 30 1.68 2.15 13.49
C GLU A 30 2.53 3.17 14.23
N ALA A 31 3.24 4.03 13.49
CA ALA A 31 4.09 5.07 14.10
C ALA A 31 3.31 6.08 14.96
N THR A 32 2.02 6.29 14.66
CA THR A 32 1.18 7.30 15.32
C THR A 32 0.17 6.72 16.31
N GLY A 33 0.04 5.40 16.40
CA GLY A 33 -1.02 4.76 17.18
C GLY A 33 -2.43 4.94 16.59
N SER A 34 -2.54 5.26 15.30
CA SER A 34 -3.80 5.33 14.57
C SER A 34 -4.30 3.93 14.16
N TRP A 35 -5.49 3.88 13.57
CA TRP A 35 -6.15 2.70 13.00
C TRP A 35 -6.38 2.84 11.49
N TRP A 36 -6.89 1.80 10.84
CA TRP A 36 -7.21 1.75 9.40
C TRP A 36 -8.41 0.82 9.10
N LEU A 37 -9.01 0.94 7.92
CA LEU A 37 -9.98 -0.04 7.39
C LEU A 37 -9.23 -1.20 6.75
N HIS A 38 -8.70 -0.96 5.55
CA HIS A 38 -7.99 -1.97 4.76
C HIS A 38 -6.57 -1.50 4.45
N LEU A 39 -5.71 -2.47 4.14
CA LEU A 39 -4.31 -2.27 3.81
C LEU A 39 -4.04 -2.53 2.33
N ARG A 40 -3.13 -1.74 1.79
CA ARG A 40 -2.56 -1.91 0.45
C ARG A 40 -1.05 -1.96 0.56
N ARG A 41 -0.43 -2.84 -0.22
CA ARG A 41 1.02 -3.00 -0.30
C ARG A 41 1.53 -2.49 -1.64
N CYS A 42 2.55 -1.64 -1.61
CA CYS A 42 3.26 -1.23 -2.81
C CYS A 42 3.94 -2.41 -3.47
N ALA A 43 3.60 -2.65 -4.73
CA ALA A 43 4.16 -3.74 -5.51
C ALA A 43 5.63 -3.50 -5.90
N ALA A 44 6.10 -2.25 -5.85
CA ALA A 44 7.48 -1.88 -6.19
C ALA A 44 8.45 -1.96 -4.99
N CYS A 45 8.01 -1.56 -3.80
CA CYS A 45 8.90 -1.41 -2.63
C CYS A 45 8.41 -2.07 -1.34
N GLY A 46 7.25 -2.72 -1.36
CA GLY A 46 6.70 -3.43 -0.20
C GLY A 46 6.09 -2.54 0.89
N HIS A 47 6.06 -1.21 0.73
CA HIS A 47 5.43 -0.31 1.70
C HIS A 47 3.95 -0.66 1.90
N VAL A 48 3.55 -0.91 3.15
CA VAL A 48 2.16 -1.15 3.52
C VAL A 48 1.52 0.14 4.04
N GLY A 49 0.47 0.60 3.37
CA GLY A 49 -0.30 1.80 3.70
C GLY A 49 -1.80 1.51 3.79
N CYS A 50 -2.54 2.31 4.56
CA CYS A 50 -3.99 2.19 4.62
C CYS A 50 -4.68 2.74 3.36
N CYS A 51 -5.80 2.11 2.98
CA CYS A 51 -6.53 2.41 1.75
C CYS A 51 -7.20 3.80 1.76
N ASP A 52 -7.79 4.18 0.63
CA ASP A 52 -8.46 5.47 0.41
C ASP A 52 -9.73 5.70 1.25
N ASP A 53 -10.36 4.61 1.69
CA ASP A 53 -11.53 4.65 2.58
C ASP A 53 -11.12 4.77 4.05
N SER A 54 -9.84 4.54 4.37
CA SER A 54 -9.33 4.79 5.72
C SER A 54 -9.15 6.27 5.98
N LEU A 55 -9.20 6.67 7.25
CA LEU A 55 -9.04 8.07 7.68
C LEU A 55 -7.81 8.78 7.06
N ASN A 56 -6.66 8.10 7.03
CA ASN A 56 -5.38 8.75 6.68
C ASN A 56 -4.91 8.55 5.22
N LYS A 57 -5.45 7.58 4.48
CA LYS A 57 -5.18 7.36 3.04
C LYS A 57 -3.69 7.23 2.69
N HIS A 58 -2.93 6.52 3.52
CA HIS A 58 -1.46 6.45 3.39
C HIS A 58 -0.98 5.75 2.12
N ALA A 59 -1.74 4.81 1.54
CA ALA A 59 -1.38 4.20 0.25
C ALA A 59 -1.34 5.25 -0.89
N THR A 60 -2.33 6.15 -0.93
CA THR A 60 -2.36 7.25 -1.91
C THR A 60 -1.30 8.30 -1.62
N ALA A 61 -1.06 8.62 -0.36
CA ALA A 61 0.04 9.51 0.01
C ALA A 61 1.40 8.93 -0.41
N HIS A 62 1.60 7.62 -0.25
CA HIS A 62 2.81 6.92 -0.68
C HIS A 62 2.98 7.00 -2.21
N TYR A 63 1.94 6.70 -2.99
CA TYR A 63 1.99 6.86 -4.45
C TYR A 63 2.39 8.28 -4.85
N ARG A 64 1.72 9.31 -4.28
CA ARG A 64 2.01 10.72 -4.62
C ARG A 64 3.43 11.16 -4.30
N GLN A 65 4.05 10.56 -3.27
CA GLN A 65 5.41 10.90 -2.84
C GLN A 65 6.49 10.17 -3.63
N THR A 66 6.23 8.91 -3.99
CA THR A 66 7.24 8.01 -4.59
C THR A 66 7.09 7.83 -6.09
N GLY A 67 5.89 8.04 -6.61
CA GLY A 67 5.52 7.69 -7.98
C GLY A 67 5.29 6.19 -8.21
N HIS A 68 5.27 5.34 -7.18
CA HIS A 68 4.96 3.92 -7.33
C HIS A 68 3.46 3.71 -7.58
N PRO A 69 3.04 3.36 -8.81
CA PRO A 69 1.63 3.47 -9.18
C PRO A 69 0.81 2.25 -8.75
N VAL A 70 1.43 1.08 -8.65
CA VAL A 70 0.73 -0.19 -8.41
C VAL A 70 0.80 -0.59 -6.94
N MET A 71 -0.38 -0.84 -6.36
CA MET A 71 -0.53 -1.45 -5.05
C MET A 71 -1.33 -2.74 -5.15
N GLN A 72 -0.92 -3.78 -4.43
CA GLN A 72 -1.73 -4.97 -4.20
C GLN A 72 -2.64 -4.75 -2.98
N SER A 73 -3.82 -5.37 -2.95
CA SER A 73 -4.52 -5.62 -1.68
C SER A 73 -3.60 -6.35 -0.71
N PHE A 74 -3.68 -6.02 0.56
CA PHE A 74 -2.95 -6.73 1.62
C PHE A 74 -3.91 -7.34 2.66
N GLU A 75 -5.15 -7.60 2.22
CA GLU A 75 -6.19 -8.25 3.00
C GLU A 75 -6.17 -9.77 2.80
N PRO A 76 -6.53 -10.58 3.82
CA PRO A 76 -6.58 -12.02 3.71
C PRO A 76 -7.51 -12.52 2.58
N GLY A 77 -6.94 -13.31 1.67
CA GLY A 77 -7.70 -13.94 0.58
C GLY A 77 -7.86 -13.08 -0.67
N GLU A 78 -7.27 -11.88 -0.70
CA GLU A 78 -7.29 -11.00 -1.85
C GLU A 78 -5.91 -10.95 -2.53
N ASP A 79 -5.89 -10.89 -3.86
CA ASP A 79 -4.65 -10.85 -4.66
C ASP A 79 -4.67 -9.78 -5.77
N TRP A 80 -5.73 -8.98 -5.84
CA TRP A 80 -5.91 -7.95 -6.87
C TRP A 80 -4.93 -6.78 -6.73
N PHE A 81 -4.64 -6.12 -7.85
CA PHE A 81 -3.81 -4.92 -7.90
C PHE A 81 -4.61 -3.72 -8.40
N TRP A 82 -4.29 -2.55 -7.83
CA TRP A 82 -4.82 -1.26 -8.21
C TRP A 82 -3.69 -0.37 -8.72
N ASP A 83 -3.88 0.22 -9.90
CA ASP A 83 -2.97 1.20 -10.47
C ASP A 83 -3.55 2.62 -10.28
N TYR A 84 -2.92 3.40 -9.40
CA TYR A 84 -3.33 4.78 -9.13
C TYR A 84 -3.11 5.74 -10.29
N SER A 85 -2.27 5.41 -11.27
CA SER A 85 -2.02 6.26 -12.44
C SER A 85 -3.13 6.15 -13.48
N THR A 86 -3.81 5.00 -13.53
CA THR A 86 -4.94 4.75 -14.43
C THR A 86 -6.29 4.77 -13.73
N GLU A 87 -6.30 4.75 -12.40
CA GLU A 87 -7.52 4.59 -11.58
C GLU A 87 -8.32 3.33 -11.96
N ASP A 88 -7.61 2.22 -12.18
CA ASP A 88 -8.21 0.95 -12.58
C ASP A 88 -7.44 -0.26 -12.00
N TYR A 89 -8.06 -1.43 -12.07
CA TYR A 89 -7.40 -2.69 -11.74
C TYR A 89 -6.37 -3.07 -12.79
N THR A 90 -5.33 -3.77 -12.35
CA THR A 90 -4.28 -4.30 -13.23
C THR A 90 -3.87 -5.69 -12.78
N ASP A 91 -3.19 -6.42 -13.67
CA ASP A 91 -2.62 -7.73 -13.34
C ASP A 91 -1.22 -7.58 -12.73
N GLY A 92 -0.85 -8.52 -11.86
CA GLY A 92 0.47 -8.56 -11.24
C GLY A 92 0.93 -9.98 -10.87
N PRO A 93 2.24 -10.22 -10.76
CA PRO A 93 2.78 -11.46 -10.26
C PRO A 93 2.49 -11.63 -8.76
N ARG A 94 2.55 -12.86 -8.25
CA ARG A 94 2.59 -13.11 -6.80
C ARG A 94 3.80 -12.40 -6.18
N LEU A 95 3.59 -11.58 -5.14
CA LEU A 95 4.65 -10.87 -4.44
C LEU A 95 5.32 -11.75 -3.36
N ALA A 96 6.45 -11.31 -2.82
CA ALA A 96 7.12 -11.98 -1.71
C ALA A 96 6.25 -12.06 -0.46
N ASP A 97 6.35 -13.14 0.31
CA ASP A 97 5.54 -13.35 1.50
C ASP A 97 5.87 -12.40 2.67
N PRO A 98 4.90 -12.15 3.59
CA PRO A 98 3.50 -12.62 3.55
C PRO A 98 2.64 -11.91 2.48
N GLN A 99 1.52 -12.54 2.08
CA GLN A 99 0.57 -11.98 1.10
C GLN A 99 -0.48 -11.04 1.73
N SER A 100 -0.69 -11.10 3.04
CA SER A 100 -1.69 -10.30 3.73
C SER A 100 -1.25 -9.97 5.16
N HIS A 101 -2.00 -9.09 5.83
CA HIS A 101 -1.96 -8.99 7.28
C HIS A 101 -2.48 -10.29 7.95
N PRO A 102 -2.18 -10.51 9.26
CA PRO A 102 -2.68 -11.65 10.00
C PRO A 102 -4.21 -11.74 9.99
N VAL A 103 -4.75 -12.96 9.84
CA VAL A 103 -6.20 -13.22 9.88
C VAL A 103 -6.86 -12.87 11.22
N SER A 104 -6.06 -12.71 12.28
CA SER A 104 -6.54 -12.30 13.60
C SER A 104 -6.70 -10.79 13.76
N GLN A 105 -6.19 -9.98 12.82
CA GLN A 105 -6.38 -8.53 12.81
C GLN A 105 -7.80 -8.21 12.34
N THR A 106 -8.50 -7.33 13.06
CA THR A 106 -9.85 -6.89 12.71
C THR A 106 -9.85 -5.86 11.57
N VAL A 107 -11.03 -5.64 11.00
CA VAL A 107 -11.33 -4.55 10.06
C VAL A 107 -12.54 -3.78 10.62
N PRO A 108 -12.41 -2.48 10.97
CA PRO A 108 -11.18 -1.72 11.05
C PRO A 108 -10.18 -2.31 12.05
N GLY A 109 -8.90 -1.99 11.89
CA GLY A 109 -7.81 -2.59 12.64
C GLY A 109 -6.70 -1.64 13.09
N PRO A 110 -5.93 -2.07 14.10
CA PRO A 110 -6.27 -3.19 15.00
C PRO A 110 -7.29 -2.78 16.07
N ALA A 111 -8.07 -3.75 16.55
CA ALA A 111 -9.26 -3.55 17.39
C ALA A 111 -9.04 -2.63 18.60
N GLU A 112 -7.90 -2.73 19.27
CA GLU A 112 -7.57 -1.97 20.48
C GLU A 112 -7.39 -0.46 20.23
N ARG A 113 -7.22 -0.05 18.96
CA ARG A 113 -7.07 1.35 18.55
C ARG A 113 -8.32 1.93 17.91
N VAL A 114 -9.35 1.13 17.63
CA VAL A 114 -10.56 1.57 16.93
C VAL A 114 -11.52 2.25 17.92
N PRO A 115 -11.87 3.54 17.73
CA PRO A 115 -12.88 4.21 18.55
C PRO A 115 -14.27 3.63 18.36
N ALA A 116 -15.14 3.73 19.38
CA ALA A 116 -16.51 3.22 19.28
C ALA A 116 -17.36 3.94 18.21
N ASP A 117 -17.02 5.19 17.90
CA ASP A 117 -17.69 6.07 16.95
C ASP A 117 -16.95 6.18 15.61
N TRP A 118 -16.09 5.20 15.27
CA TRP A 118 -15.21 5.25 14.10
C TRP A 118 -15.91 5.55 12.77
N GLU A 119 -17.13 5.05 12.57
CA GLU A 119 -17.92 5.31 11.35
C GLU A 119 -18.16 6.81 11.13
N SER A 120 -18.43 7.54 12.22
CA SER A 120 -18.66 8.99 12.17
C SER A 120 -17.38 9.79 11.90
N LEU A 121 -16.20 9.17 12.05
CA LEU A 121 -14.91 9.79 11.81
C LEU A 121 -14.46 9.72 10.34
N LEU A 122 -15.12 8.90 9.51
CA LEU A 122 -14.74 8.70 8.11
C LEU A 122 -15.31 9.75 7.14
N GLY A 123 -16.29 10.56 7.58
CA GLY A 123 -16.88 11.67 6.82
C GLY A 123 -18.16 11.30 6.09
#